data_AF-A0AAP8BCV5-F1
#
_entry.id   AF-A0AAP8BCV5-F1
#
_cell.length_a   1.000
_cell.length_b   1.000
_cell.length_c   1.000
_cell.angle_alpha   90.00
_cell.angle_beta   90.00
_cell.angle_gamma   90.00
#
_symmetry.space_group_name_H-M   'P 1'
#
loop_
_entity.id
_entity.type
_entity.pdbx_description
1 polymer ?
#
loop_
_entity_poly.entity_id
_entity_poly.type
_entity_poly.pdbx_seq_one_letter_code
_entity_poly.pdbx_strand_id
1 'polypeptide(L)'
;MVLFSSSFAFMYAPLLDSCICTIEKEKTGTAIGFYNLTLNVGMSIGIAFTAAMMDHSAMRQNFLGIANNADVSMFCNILFILVLIALFSLSPY
;
A
#
# COMPACT_ATOMS: atom_id res chain seq x y z
N MET A 1 1.49 14.88 0.31
CA MET A 1 0.30 14.63 1.15
C MET A 1 -1.00 14.77 0.38
N VAL A 2 -1.24 15.87 -0.34
CA VAL A 2 -2.48 16.07 -1.14
C VAL A 2 -2.74 14.92 -2.11
N LEU A 3 -1.75 14.51 -2.91
CA LEU A 3 -1.88 13.38 -3.84
C LEU A 3 -2.31 12.08 -3.14
N PHE A 4 -1.57 11.67 -2.10
CA PHE A 4 -1.90 10.48 -1.32
C PHE A 4 -3.31 10.53 -0.72
N SER A 5 -3.67 11.64 -0.06
CA SER A 5 -5.00 11.80 0.55
C SER A 5 -6.12 11.81 -0.49
N SER A 6 -5.89 12.43 -1.66
CA SER A 6 -6.87 12.44 -2.76
C SER A 6 -7.06 11.05 -3.38
N SER A 7 -5.98 10.33 -3.68
CA SER A 7 -6.03 8.95 -4.18
C SER A 7 -6.72 8.01 -3.18
N PHE A 8 -6.42 8.17 -1.89
CA PHE A 8 -7.08 7.41 -0.84
C PHE A 8 -8.57 7.72 -0.75
N ALA A 9 -8.99 8.98 -0.86
CA ALA A 9 -10.41 9.35 -0.86
C ALA A 9 -11.16 8.75 -2.08
N PHE A 10 -10.53 8.78 -3.25
CA PHE A 10 -11.07 8.15 -4.46
C PHE A 10 -11.21 6.64 -4.36
N MET A 11 -10.34 5.97 -3.62
CA MET A 11 -10.44 4.54 -3.35
C MET A 11 -11.48 4.24 -2.25
N TYR A 12 -11.41 4.97 -1.13
CA TYR A 12 -12.18 4.71 0.09
C TYR A 12 -13.69 4.84 -0.12
N ALA A 13 -14.14 5.94 -0.72
CA ALA A 13 -15.56 6.22 -0.89
C ALA A 13 -16.33 5.15 -1.70
N PRO A 14 -15.92 4.78 -2.93
CA PRO A 14 -16.64 3.78 -3.72
C PRO A 14 -16.53 2.36 -3.14
N LEU A 15 -15.38 1.99 -2.56
CA LEU A 15 -15.24 0.67 -1.92
C LEU A 15 -16.13 0.56 -0.69
N LEU A 16 -16.16 1.59 0.15
CA LEU A 16 -17.03 1.60 1.32
C LEU A 16 -18.50 1.53 0.90
N ASP A 17 -18.91 2.32 -0.09
CA ASP A 17 -20.28 2.33 -0.63
C ASP A 17 -20.68 0.94 -1.17
N SER A 18 -19.79 0.30 -1.92
CA SER A 18 -20.01 -1.07 -2.43
C SER A 18 -20.16 -2.11 -1.30
N CYS A 19 -19.38 -1.98 -0.22
CA CYS A 19 -19.47 -2.87 0.93
C CYS A 19 -20.78 -2.68 1.71
N ILE A 20 -21.21 -1.43 1.96
CA ILE A 20 -22.40 -1.16 2.77
C ILE A 20 -23.71 -1.36 2.01
N CYS A 21 -23.69 -1.22 0.67
CA CYS A 21 -24.85 -1.42 -0.22
C CYS A 21 -25.51 -2.80 -0.05
N THR A 22 -24.69 -3.82 0.26
CA THR A 22 -25.14 -5.22 0.37
C THR A 22 -25.50 -5.63 1.79
N ILE A 23 -25.36 -4.74 2.78
CA ILE A 23 -25.51 -5.04 4.21
C ILE A 23 -26.75 -4.36 4.77
N GLU A 24 -27.50 -5.09 5.62
CA GLU A 24 -28.66 -4.56 6.33
C GLU A 24 -28.30 -3.31 7.14
N LYS A 25 -29.18 -2.30 7.13
CA LYS A 25 -28.94 -0.98 7.76
C LYS A 25 -28.55 -1.07 9.25
N GLU A 26 -29.07 -2.07 9.94
CA GLU A 26 -28.81 -2.31 11.37
C GLU A 26 -27.37 -2.77 11.64
N LYS A 27 -26.71 -3.37 10.64
CA LYS A 27 -25.34 -3.92 10.73
C LYS A 27 -24.28 -3.06 10.02
N THR A 28 -24.69 -1.97 9.38
CA THR A 28 -23.79 -1.08 8.63
C THR A 28 -22.67 -0.50 9.51
N GLY A 29 -22.96 -0.19 10.79
CA GLY A 29 -21.93 0.30 11.73
C GLY A 29 -20.81 -0.72 11.97
N THR A 30 -21.16 -2.00 12.12
CA THR A 30 -20.19 -3.10 12.26
C THR A 30 -19.39 -3.31 10.98
N ALA A 31 -20.03 -3.21 9.81
CA ALA A 31 -19.37 -3.34 8.51
C ALA A 31 -18.33 -2.24 8.27
N ILE A 32 -18.66 -0.98 8.58
CA ILE A 32 -17.72 0.15 8.51
C ILE A 32 -16.53 -0.09 9.46
N GLY A 33 -16.80 -0.59 10.67
CA GLY A 33 -15.75 -0.95 11.62
C GLY A 33 -14.78 -2.00 11.08
N PHE A 34 -15.29 -3.09 10.50
CA PHE A 34 -14.47 -4.13 9.86
C PHE A 34 -13.68 -3.61 8.64
N TYR A 35 -14.30 -2.73 7.83
CA TYR A 35 -13.64 -2.11 6.70
C TYR A 35 -12.45 -1.26 7.16
N ASN A 36 -12.63 -0.41 8.17
CA ASN A 36 -11.55 0.41 8.74
C ASN A 36 -10.46 -0.45 9.40
N LEU A 37 -10.82 -1.56 10.07
CA LEU A 37 -9.85 -2.51 10.59
C LEU A 37 -8.99 -3.10 9.46
N THR A 38 -9.63 -3.52 8.37
CA THR A 38 -8.94 -4.10 7.20
C THR A 38 -7.94 -3.11 6.61
N LEU A 39 -8.31 -1.84 6.48
CA LEU A 39 -7.39 -0.79 6.01
C LEU A 39 -6.17 -0.61 6.93
N ASN A 40 -6.38 -0.56 8.25
CA ASN A 40 -5.28 -0.42 9.20
C ASN A 40 -4.35 -1.65 9.23
N VAL A 41 -4.90 -2.85 9.08
CA VAL A 41 -4.13 -4.09 8.97
C VAL A 41 -3.31 -4.09 7.68
N GLY A 42 -3.92 -3.73 6.54
CA GLY A 42 -3.23 -3.64 5.26
C GLY A 42 -2.06 -2.66 5.29
N MET A 43 -2.25 -1.48 5.89
CA MET A 43 -1.16 -0.51 6.08
C MET A 43 -0.02 -1.08 6.93
N SER A 44 -0.35 -1.76 8.02
CA SER A 44 0.65 -2.39 8.90
C SER A 44 1.46 -3.47 8.17
N ILE A 45 0.80 -4.28 7.33
CA ILE A 45 1.48 -5.28 6.49
C ILE A 45 2.43 -4.60 5.51
N GLY A 46 2.01 -3.51 4.85
CA GLY A 46 2.86 -2.75 3.92
C GLY A 46 4.12 -2.19 4.60
N ILE A 47 3.98 -1.68 5.82
CA ILE A 47 5.11 -1.20 6.63
C ILE A 47 6.05 -2.36 6.99
N ALA A 48 5.52 -3.47 7.49
CA ALA A 48 6.31 -4.64 7.87
C ALA A 48 7.07 -5.23 6.66
N PHE A 49 6.40 -5.29 5.50
CA PHE A 49 7.00 -5.74 4.25
C PHE A 49 8.17 -4.84 3.83
N THR A 50 7.97 -3.52 3.89
CA THR A 50 9.01 -2.54 3.57
C THR A 50 10.19 -2.65 4.53
N ALA A 51 9.94 -2.81 5.84
CA ALA A 51 10.98 -3.00 6.85
C ALA A 51 11.80 -4.29 6.60
N ALA A 52 11.12 -5.40 6.30
CA ALA A 52 11.79 -6.66 5.97
C ALA A 52 12.67 -6.53 4.72
N MET A 53 12.27 -5.71 3.74
CA MET A 53 13.10 -5.42 2.56
C MET A 53 14.33 -4.57 2.92
N MET A 54 14.20 -3.60 3.83
CA MET A 54 15.33 -2.76 4.28
C MET A 54 16.43 -3.58 4.97
N ASP A 55 16.06 -4.64 5.69
CA ASP A 55 17.02 -5.53 6.36
C ASP A 55 17.74 -6.47 5.38
N HIS A 56 17.27 -6.58 4.13
CA HIS A 56 17.85 -7.48 3.15
C HIS A 56 19.05 -6.84 2.44
N SER A 57 20.23 -7.45 2.56
CA SER A 57 21.49 -6.94 2.00
C SER A 57 21.48 -6.73 0.48
N ALA A 58 20.64 -7.50 -0.24
CA ALA A 58 20.43 -7.34 -1.68
C ALA A 58 19.86 -5.95 -2.05
N MET A 59 19.07 -5.31 -1.17
CA MET A 59 18.53 -3.98 -1.46
C MET A 59 19.60 -2.89 -1.43
N ARG A 60 20.72 -3.09 -0.73
CA ARG A 60 21.84 -2.15 -0.71
C ARG A 60 22.76 -2.28 -1.92
N GLN A 61 22.56 -3.29 -2.75
CA GLN A 61 23.34 -3.46 -3.98
C GLN A 61 22.88 -2.45 -5.04
N ASN A 62 23.82 -2.01 -5.89
CA ASN A 62 23.54 -1.01 -6.89
C ASN A 62 22.88 -1.63 -8.13
N PHE A 63 21.62 -2.06 -7.99
CA PHE A 63 20.89 -2.78 -9.04
C PHE A 63 20.50 -1.86 -10.21
N LEU A 64 20.05 -0.63 -9.92
CA LEU A 64 19.71 0.35 -10.96
C LEU A 64 20.91 1.18 -11.47
N GLY A 65 22.06 1.16 -10.78
CA GLY A 65 23.23 1.97 -11.17
C GLY A 65 23.05 3.48 -11.04
N ILE A 66 21.95 3.94 -10.43
CA ILE A 66 21.56 5.36 -10.35
C ILE A 66 22.24 6.09 -9.18
N ALA A 67 22.63 5.37 -8.11
CA ALA A 67 23.16 5.97 -6.89
C ALA A 67 24.52 5.39 -6.49
N ASN A 68 25.43 6.24 -6.01
CA ASN A 68 26.77 5.83 -5.56
C ASN A 68 26.84 5.50 -4.07
N ASN A 69 25.75 5.73 -3.32
CA ASN A 69 25.66 5.50 -1.87
C ASN A 69 24.74 4.32 -1.56
N ALA A 70 25.20 3.41 -0.70
CA ALA A 70 24.47 2.18 -0.36
C ALA A 70 23.06 2.44 0.23
N ASP A 71 22.91 3.46 1.08
CA ASP A 71 21.62 3.80 1.67
C ASP A 71 20.64 4.37 0.64
N VAL A 72 21.14 5.17 -0.30
CA VAL A 72 20.32 5.75 -1.38
C VAL A 72 19.87 4.66 -2.34
N SER A 73 20.76 3.71 -2.69
CA SER A 73 20.40 2.55 -3.52
C SER A 73 19.33 1.69 -2.86
N MET A 74 19.38 1.53 -1.53
CA MET A 74 18.34 0.81 -0.78
C MET A 74 16.96 1.44 -0.96
N PHE A 75 16.81 2.74 -0.72
CA PHE A 75 15.52 3.41 -0.89
C PHE A 75 15.01 3.38 -2.34
N CYS A 76 15.91 3.60 -3.31
CA CYS A 76 15.55 3.54 -4.74
C CYS A 76 15.06 2.15 -5.15
N ASN A 77 15.75 1.09 -4.75
CA ASN A 77 15.38 -0.28 -5.09
C ASN A 77 14.02 -0.68 -4.46
N ILE A 78 13.80 -0.31 -3.19
CA ILE A 78 12.55 -0.56 -2.50
C ILE A 78 11.38 0.16 -3.19
N LEU A 79 11.54 1.46 -3.49
CA LEU A 79 10.51 2.23 -4.19
C LEU A 79 10.22 1.65 -5.58
N PHE A 80 11.24 1.19 -6.30
CA PHE A 80 11.07 0.57 -7.61
C PHE A 80 10.26 -0.73 -7.53
N ILE A 81 10.55 -1.58 -6.54
CA ILE A 81 9.77 -2.80 -6.29
C ILE A 81 8.32 -2.47 -5.92
N LEU A 82 8.09 -1.47 -5.08
CA LEU A 82 6.73 -1.04 -4.72
C LEU A 82 5.94 -0.53 -5.93
N VAL A 83 6.59 0.18 -6.86
CA VAL A 83 5.97 0.58 -8.13
C VAL A 83 5.61 -0.63 -8.99
N LEU A 84 6.48 -1.65 -9.07
CA LEU A 84 6.17 -2.88 -9.80
C LEU A 84 4.99 -3.63 -9.18
N ILE A 85 4.92 -3.71 -7.86
CA ILE A 85 3.78 -4.32 -7.13
C ILE A 85 2.51 -3.53 -7.42
N ALA A 86 2.56 -2.20 -7.40
CA ALA A 86 1.41 -1.35 -7.70
C ALA A 86 0.94 -1.53 -9.15
N LEU A 87 1.84 -1.59 -10.12
CA LEU A 87 1.51 -1.85 -11.54
C LEU A 87 0.90 -3.25 -11.72
N PHE A 88 1.47 -4.26 -11.06
CA PHE A 88 0.92 -5.61 -11.07
C PHE A 88 -0.49 -5.65 -10.47
N SER A 89 -0.74 -4.91 -9.38
CA SER A 89 -2.06 -4.81 -8.76
C SER A 89 -3.12 -4.12 -9.63
N LEU A 90 -2.68 -3.26 -10.56
CA LEU A 90 -3.54 -2.59 -11.52
C LEU A 90 -3.88 -3.48 -12.73
N SER A 91 -2.98 -4.41 -13.09
CA SER A 91 -3.15 -5.30 -14.25
C SER A 91 -4.39 -6.20 -14.25
N PRO A 92 -4.93 -6.70 -13.11
CA PRO A 92 -6.14 -7.52 -13.12
C PRO A 92 -7.45 -6.71 -13.23
N TYR A 93 -7.37 -5.39 -13.39
CA TYR A 93 -8.48 -4.50 -13.75
C TYR A 93 -8.35 -4.04 -15.21
#